data_AF-A0A3M1U4H9-F1
#
_entry.id   AF-A0A3M1U4H9-F1
#
_cell.length_a   1.000
_cell.length_b   1.000
_cell.length_c   1.000
_cell.angle_alpha   90.00
_cell.angle_beta   90.00
_cell.angle_gamma   90.00
#
_symmetry.space_group_name_H-M   'P 1'
#
loop_
_entity.id
_entity.type
_entity.pdbx_description
1 polymer ?
#
loop_
_entity_poly.entity_id
_entity_poly.type
_entity_poly.pdbx_seq_one_letter_code
_entity_poly.pdbx_strand_id
1 'polypeptide(L)' 'ANFDQMQEAVRSLSALILQLQGDGDYEGVKKLMDEKGSIGPELRADLDRLGQQGIPVDIVFEQGVEVLGLQ' A
#
# COMPACT_ATOMS: atom_id res chain seq x y z
N ALA A 1 -16.30 -17.39 -0.91
CA ALA A 1 -15.67 -16.08 -1.15
C ALA A 1 -16.52 -15.02 -0.47
N ASN A 2 -15.90 -14.04 0.19
CA ASN A 2 -16.57 -13.12 1.12
C ASN A 2 -16.79 -11.73 0.48
N PHE A 3 -17.34 -11.70 -0.73
CA PHE A 3 -17.43 -10.47 -1.53
C PHE A 3 -18.32 -9.40 -0.89
N ASP A 4 -19.46 -9.78 -0.32
CA ASP A 4 -20.37 -8.82 0.33
C ASP A 4 -19.72 -8.18 1.55
N GLN A 5 -19.04 -8.99 2.38
CA GLN A 5 -18.28 -8.51 3.54
C GLN A 5 -17.12 -7.60 3.13
N MET A 6 -16.47 -7.88 1.99
CA MET A 6 -15.44 -7.01 1.44
C MET A 6 -16.00 -5.64 1.04
N GLN A 7 -17.16 -5.61 0.37
CA GLN A 7 -17.81 -4.35 0.00
C GLN A 7 -18.17 -3.51 1.23
N GLU A 8 -18.71 -4.15 2.26
CA GLU A 8 -19.03 -3.49 3.52
C GLU A 8 -17.78 -2.95 4.21
N ALA A 9 -16.73 -3.77 4.34
CA ALA A 9 -15.47 -3.35 4.95
C ALA A 9 -14.82 -2.15 4.23
N VAL A 10 -14.82 -2.14 2.89
CA VAL A 10 -14.33 -1.01 2.10
C VAL A 10 -15.16 0.24 2.36
N ARG A 11 -16.49 0.15 2.34
CA ARG A 11 -17.37 1.29 2.63
C ARG A 11 -17.12 1.87 4.02
N SER A 12 -17.01 1.01 5.03
CA SER A 12 -16.74 1.43 6.41
C SER A 12 -15.37 2.11 6.55
N LEU A 13 -14.33 1.55 5.94
CA LEU A 13 -13.00 2.15 5.97
C LEU A 13 -12.97 3.51 5.26
N SER A 14 -13.61 3.63 4.09
CA SER A 14 -13.70 4.91 3.37
C SER A 14 -14.44 5.96 4.18
N ALA A 15 -15.57 5.62 4.81
CA ALA A 15 -16.32 6.55 5.66
C ALA A 15 -15.48 7.05 6.84
N LEU A 16 -14.76 6.15 7.53
CA LEU A 16 -13.87 6.51 8.62
C LEU A 16 -12.77 7.48 8.16
N ILE A 17 -12.07 7.17 7.07
CA ILE A 17 -10.98 8.01 6.54
C ILE A 17 -11.50 9.39 6.14
N LEU A 18 -12.62 9.46 5.42
CA LEU A 18 -13.22 10.72 4.99
C LEU A 18 -13.67 11.58 6.17
N GLN A 19 -14.23 10.96 7.21
CA GLN A 19 -14.60 11.69 8.43
C GLN A 19 -13.37 12.29 9.11
N LEU A 20 -12.34 11.48 9.37
CA LEU A 20 -11.09 11.97 9.98
C LEU A 20 -10.46 13.11 9.18
N GLN A 21 -10.46 13.01 7.84
CA GLN A 21 -9.94 14.05 6.96
C GLN A 21 -10.79 15.32 6.97
N GLY A 22 -12.13 15.18 6.96
CA GLY A 22 -13.07 16.30 6.98
C GLY A 22 -13.05 17.07 8.31
N ASP A 23 -12.88 16.36 9.41
CA ASP A 23 -12.78 16.93 10.76
C ASP A 23 -11.39 17.52 11.05
N GLY A 24 -10.39 17.25 10.20
CA GLY A 24 -9.00 17.62 10.45
C GLY A 24 -8.38 16.92 11.66
N ASP A 25 -8.87 15.70 11.98
CA ASP A 25 -8.49 14.96 13.18
C ASP A 25 -7.13 14.26 13.02
N TYR A 26 -6.05 15.02 13.22
CA TYR A 26 -4.69 14.54 13.12
C TYR A 26 -4.39 13.39 14.10
N GLU A 27 -4.86 13.49 15.35
CA GLU A 27 -4.62 12.47 16.38
C GLU A 27 -5.36 11.16 16.04
N GLY A 28 -6.59 11.27 15.54
CA GLY A 28 -7.36 10.13 15.05
C GLY A 28 -6.68 9.42 13.86
N VAL A 29 -6.12 10.19 12.92
CA VAL A 29 -5.33 9.62 11.80
C VAL A 29 -4.07 8.94 12.31
N LYS A 30 -3.34 9.57 13.24
CA LYS A 30 -2.13 8.99 13.82
C LYS A 30 -2.43 7.66 14.51
N LYS A 31 -3.47 7.62 15.34
CA LYS A 31 -3.91 6.38 16.00
C LYS A 31 -4.29 5.29 14.98
N LEU A 32 -5.01 5.66 13.92
CA LEU A 32 -5.38 4.71 12.86
C LEU A 32 -4.12 4.09 12.19
N MET A 33 -3.11 4.91 11.92
CA MET A 33 -1.83 4.45 11.35
C MET A 33 -1.03 3.58 12.33
N ASP A 34 -0.95 3.98 13.59
CA ASP A 34 -0.23 3.21 14.61
C ASP A 34 -0.84 1.81 14.80
N GLU A 35 -2.17 1.72 14.75
CA GLU A 35 -2.90 0.46 14.93
C GLU A 35 -2.95 -0.41 13.67
N LYS A 36 -3.11 0.20 12.48
CA LYS A 36 -3.46 -0.53 11.24
C LYS A 36 -2.48 -0.35 10.09
N GLY A 37 -1.51 0.56 10.21
CA GLY A 37 -0.52 0.88 9.18
C GLY A 37 0.77 0.04 9.25
N SER A 38 0.81 -0.99 10.11
CA SER A 38 1.98 -1.84 10.26
C SER A 38 1.89 -3.14 9.44
N ILE A 39 3.04 -3.65 9.01
CA ILE A 39 3.13 -4.93 8.27
C ILE A 39 3.11 -6.07 9.29
N GLY A 40 2.03 -6.84 9.30
CA GLY A 40 1.90 -8.05 10.10
C GLY A 40 2.78 -9.21 9.62
N PRO A 41 2.92 -10.27 10.43
CA PRO A 41 3.81 -11.40 10.14
C PRO A 41 3.38 -12.19 8.89
N GLU A 42 2.08 -12.31 8.61
CA GLU A 42 1.56 -13.01 7.43
C GLU A 42 1.96 -12.29 6.14
N LEU A 43 1.67 -10.99 6.05
CA LEU A 43 2.07 -10.17 4.90
C LEU A 43 3.59 -10.12 4.74
N ARG A 44 4.35 -10.08 5.85
CA ARG A 44 5.82 -10.15 5.80
C ARG A 44 6.30 -11.43 5.11
N ALA A 45 5.77 -12.59 5.52
CA ALA A 45 6.15 -13.87 4.95
C ALA A 45 5.83 -13.96 3.45
N ASP A 46 4.69 -13.41 3.03
CA ASP A 46 4.33 -13.34 1.61
C ASP A 46 5.28 -12.45 0.81
N LEU A 47 5.64 -11.27 1.33
CA LEU A 47 6.61 -10.38 0.69
C LEU A 47 8.01 -11.02 0.59
N ASP A 48 8.44 -11.72 1.63
CA ASP A 48 9.73 -12.44 1.64
C ASP A 48 9.75 -13.54 0.58
N ARG A 49 8.62 -14.25 0.39
CA ARG A 49 8.47 -15.25 -0.67
C ARG A 49 8.57 -14.63 -2.07
N LEU A 50 7.96 -13.47 -2.29
CA LEU A 50 8.08 -12.74 -3.57
C LEU A 50 9.54 -12.32 -3.84
N GLY A 51 10.23 -11.82 -2.80
CA GLY A 51 11.64 -11.45 -2.88
C GLY A 51 12.56 -12.64 -3.19
N GLN A 52 12.32 -13.80 -2.57
CA GLN A 52 13.07 -15.04 -2.84
C GLN A 52 12.88 -15.55 -4.27
N GLN A 53 11.74 -15.25 -4.89
CA GLN A 53 11.47 -15.58 -6.30
C GLN A 53 12.11 -14.58 -7.27
N GLY A 54 12.79 -13.53 -6.77
CA GLY A 54 13.42 -12.51 -7.61
C GLY A 54 12.42 -11.57 -8.27
N ILE A 55 11.20 -11.45 -7.74
CA ILE A 55 10.20 -10.53 -8.27
C ILE A 55 10.58 -9.10 -7.85
N PRO A 56 10.84 -8.17 -8.80
CA PRO A 56 11.21 -6.80 -8.48
C PRO A 56 10.04 -6.02 -7.90
N VAL A 57 10.33 -5.07 -7.01
CA VAL A 57 9.32 -4.19 -6.40
C VAL A 57 8.79 -3.16 -7.39
N ASP A 58 9.66 -2.65 -8.24
CA ASP A 58 9.35 -1.61 -9.22
C ASP A 58 10.30 -1.74 -10.42
N ILE A 59 10.06 -0.93 -11.46
CA ILE A 59 10.88 -0.87 -12.67
C ILE A 59 11.62 0.47 -12.76
N VAL A 60 12.86 0.41 -13.25
CA VAL A 60 13.61 1.61 -13.64
C VAL A 60 13.56 1.73 -15.14
N PHE A 61 13.10 2.87 -15.65
CA PHE A 61 13.12 3.15 -17.08
C PHE A 61 14.41 3.88 -17.46
N GLU A 62 15.36 3.14 -18.06
CA GLU A 62 16.62 3.69 -18.57
C GLU A 62 16.41 4.27 -19.97
N GLN A 63 16.68 5.57 -20.14
CA GLN A 63 16.49 6.31 -21.39
C GLN A 63 17.59 7.37 -21.56
N GLY A 64 17.87 7.78 -22.80
CA GLY A 64 18.84 8.82 -23.13
C GLY A 64 19.60 8.54 -24.42
N VAL A 65 20.43 9.49 -24.87
CA VAL A 65 21.26 9.32 -26.08
C VAL A 65 22.32 8.24 -25.88
N GLU A 66 22.77 8.05 -24.64
CA GLU A 66 23.65 6.99 -24.18
C GLU A 66 23.04 5.59 -24.34
N VAL A 67 21.72 5.44 -24.14
CA VAL A 67 20.99 4.18 -24.36
C VAL A 67 20.87 3.87 -25.86
N LEU A 68 20.85 4.92 -26.69
CA LEU A 68 20.82 4.81 -28.15
C LEU A 68 22.21 4.65 -28.79
N GLY A 69 23.29 4.71 -27.99
CA GLY A 69 24.67 4.64 -28.49
C GLY A 69 25.13 5.90 -29.22
N LEU A 70 24.50 7.05 -28.97
CA LEU A 70 24.83 8.35 -29.55
C LEU A 70 25.60 9.17 -28.51
N GLN A 71 26.94 9.22 -28.62
CA GLN A 71 27.82 10.12 -27.87
C GLN A 71 28.73 10.89 -28.82
#